data_AF-A0AAN5LFH8-F1
#
_entry.id   AF-A0AAN5LFH8-F1
#
_cell.length_a   1.000
_cell.length_b   1.000
_cell.length_c   1.000
_cell.angle_alpha   90.00
_cell.angle_beta   90.00
_cell.angle_gamma   90.00
#
_symmetry.space_group_name_H-M   'P 1'
#
loop_
_entity.id
_entity.type
_entity.pdbx_description
1 polymer ?
#
loop_
_entity_poly.entity_id
_entity_poly.type
_entity_poly.pdbx_seq_one_letter_code
_entity_poly.pdbx_strand_id
1 'polypeptide(L)'
;MTTRKPQILSNDWGLSSMERLLREKKRLGISDDKMADMLGLDAYFYYLVSDEKPDFRVYELSEQTQISLLRAGIDLFYVMTGESRDSSDALKWHAFNYAISDLSPEKQQELLQMVGDVPKGFAH
;
A
#
# COMPACT_ATOMS: atom_id res chain seq x y z
N MET A 1 -9.46 -11.53 -34.12
CA MET A 1 -10.18 -11.64 -32.84
C MET A 1 -9.12 -11.75 -31.75
N THR A 2 -8.80 -10.65 -31.08
CA THR A 2 -7.84 -10.64 -29.96
C THR A 2 -8.57 -11.15 -28.73
N THR A 3 -8.23 -12.35 -28.30
CA THR A 3 -8.63 -12.90 -26.99
C THR A 3 -8.12 -11.95 -25.92
N ARG A 4 -9.03 -11.16 -25.30
CA ARG A 4 -8.72 -10.46 -24.06
C ARG A 4 -8.35 -11.53 -23.05
N LYS A 5 -7.07 -11.61 -22.67
CA LYS A 5 -6.65 -12.40 -21.52
C LYS A 5 -7.54 -11.98 -20.35
N PRO A 6 -8.08 -12.92 -19.56
CA PRO A 6 -8.83 -12.58 -18.36
C PRO A 6 -7.98 -11.60 -17.56
N GLN A 7 -8.59 -10.49 -17.15
CA GLN A 7 -7.99 -9.51 -16.25
C GLN A 7 -7.44 -10.30 -15.07
N ILE A 8 -6.12 -10.43 -15.03
CA ILE A 8 -5.44 -11.04 -13.89
C ILE A 8 -5.74 -10.07 -12.77
N LEU A 9 -6.67 -10.43 -11.87
CA LEU A 9 -6.67 -9.86 -10.53
C LEU A 9 -5.22 -9.94 -10.08
N SER A 10 -4.57 -8.80 -9.83
CA SER A 10 -3.20 -8.78 -9.32
C SER A 10 -3.16 -9.79 -8.17
N ASN A 11 -2.23 -10.74 -8.23
CA ASN A 11 -2.11 -11.82 -7.24
C ASN A 11 -1.90 -11.27 -5.81
N ASP A 12 -1.66 -9.97 -5.69
CA ASP A 12 -1.31 -9.29 -4.46
C ASP A 12 -2.50 -8.68 -3.72
N TRP A 13 -3.70 -8.67 -4.31
CA TRP A 13 -4.92 -8.22 -3.61
C TRP A 13 -5.30 -9.14 -2.44
N GLY A 14 -4.83 -10.39 -2.44
CA GLY A 14 -5.02 -11.34 -1.35
C GLY A 14 -3.94 -11.31 -0.29
N LEU A 15 -2.93 -10.45 -0.42
CA LEU A 15 -1.84 -10.32 0.53
C LEU A 15 -2.15 -9.28 1.59
N SER A 16 -1.62 -9.48 2.80
CA SER A 16 -1.67 -8.44 3.83
C SER A 16 -0.87 -7.21 3.41
N SER A 17 -1.16 -6.05 4.01
CA SER A 17 -0.34 -4.86 3.81
C SER A 17 1.13 -5.10 4.18
N MET A 18 1.41 -5.91 5.21
CA MET A 18 2.79 -6.24 5.58
C MET A 18 3.49 -7.11 4.54
N GLU A 19 2.81 -8.08 3.94
CA GLU A 19 3.36 -8.87 2.84
C GLU A 19 3.74 -8.01 1.64
N ARG A 20 2.88 -7.06 1.28
CA ARG A 20 3.13 -6.10 0.20
C ARG A 20 4.28 -5.16 0.55
N LEU A 21 4.36 -4.71 1.79
CA LEU A 21 5.47 -3.90 2.30
C LEU A 21 6.82 -4.65 2.23
N LEU A 22 6.83 -5.94 2.59
CA LEU A 22 8.03 -6.79 2.50
C LEU A 22 8.46 -7.04 1.06
N ARG A 23 7.52 -7.12 0.11
CA ARG A 23 7.84 -7.18 -1.33
C ARG A 23 8.49 -5.90 -1.81
N GLU A 24 7.96 -4.74 -1.42
CA GLU A 24 8.54 -3.44 -1.73
C GLU A 24 9.94 -3.27 -1.14
N LYS A 25 10.12 -3.65 0.12
CA LYS A 25 11.43 -3.72 0.78
C LYS A 25 12.42 -4.54 -0.05
N LYS A 26 12.03 -5.75 -0.47
CA LYS A 26 12.87 -6.64 -1.30
C LYS A 26 13.17 -6.03 -2.66
N ARG A 27 12.17 -5.44 -3.33
CA ARG A 27 12.33 -4.77 -4.64
C ARG A 27 13.36 -3.64 -4.57
N LEU A 28 13.37 -2.90 -3.48
CA LEU A 28 14.25 -1.75 -3.26
C LEU A 28 15.59 -2.10 -2.60
N GLY A 29 15.80 -3.36 -2.19
CA GLY A 29 17.02 -3.79 -1.50
C GLY A 29 17.21 -3.12 -0.13
N ILE A 30 16.12 -2.79 0.56
CA ILE A 30 16.16 -2.16 1.88
C ILE A 30 16.50 -3.23 2.94
N SER A 31 17.43 -2.93 3.84
CA SER A 31 17.80 -3.82 4.95
C SER A 31 16.71 -3.89 6.02
N ASP A 32 16.72 -4.94 6.83
CA ASP A 32 15.80 -5.09 7.97
C ASP A 32 15.95 -3.95 8.97
N ASP A 33 17.18 -3.56 9.33
CA ASP A 33 17.43 -2.45 10.27
C ASP A 33 16.86 -1.13 9.76
N LYS A 34 17.06 -0.81 8.47
CA LYS A 34 16.53 0.41 7.87
C LYS A 34 14.99 0.38 7.82
N MET A 35 14.41 -0.80 7.64
CA MET A 35 12.96 -0.97 7.64
C MET A 35 12.39 -0.79 9.05
N ALA A 36 13.03 -1.34 10.07
CA ALA A 36 12.71 -1.12 11.48
C ALA A 36 12.73 0.37 11.83
N ASP A 37 13.81 1.07 11.45
CA ASP A 37 13.95 2.52 11.68
C ASP A 37 12.80 3.32 11.03
N MET A 38 12.45 3.03 9.77
CA MET A 38 11.37 3.73 9.07
C MET A 38 10.00 3.49 9.70
N LEU A 39 9.78 2.30 10.24
CA LEU A 39 8.56 1.95 10.97
C LEU A 39 8.56 2.46 12.41
N GLY A 40 9.67 3.03 12.90
CA GLY A 40 9.83 3.46 14.28
C GLY A 40 9.80 2.28 15.26
N LEU A 41 10.25 1.11 14.82
CA LEU A 41 10.25 -0.13 15.60
C LEU A 41 11.67 -0.46 16.05
N ASP A 42 11.77 -1.06 17.24
CA ASP A 42 12.98 -1.79 17.59
C ASP A 42 13.15 -3.01 16.66
N ALA A 43 14.40 -3.39 16.37
CA ALA A 43 14.72 -4.50 15.48
C ALA A 43 14.00 -5.80 15.87
N TYR A 44 13.89 -6.10 17.18
CA TYR A 44 13.19 -7.30 17.65
C TYR A 44 11.70 -7.28 17.26
N PHE A 45 11.02 -6.16 17.46
CA PHE A 45 9.61 -6.02 17.09
C PHE A 45 9.41 -6.03 15.58
N TYR A 46 10.34 -5.46 14.83
CA TYR A 46 10.30 -5.54 13.37
C TYR A 46 10.39 -6.99 12.87
N TYR A 47 11.26 -7.83 13.46
CA TYR A 47 11.31 -9.26 13.10
C TYR A 47 10.00 -9.97 13.41
N LEU A 48 9.39 -9.70 14.57
CA LEU A 48 8.10 -10.26 14.95
C LEU A 48 7.00 -9.89 13.95
N VAL A 49 6.83 -8.59 13.66
CA VAL A 49 5.83 -8.10 12.71
C VAL A 49 6.09 -8.61 11.28
N SER A 50 7.36 -8.73 10.88
CA SER A 50 7.73 -9.27 9.57
C SER A 50 7.43 -10.76 9.43
N ASP A 51 7.50 -11.52 10.53
CA ASP A 51 7.18 -12.94 10.52
C ASP A 51 5.67 -13.19 10.59
N GLU A 52 4.98 -12.52 11.51
CA GLU A 52 3.52 -12.62 11.68
C GLU A 52 2.74 -12.04 10.49
N LYS A 53 3.34 -11.11 9.75
CA LYS A 53 2.78 -10.45 8.56
C LYS A 53 1.36 -9.94 8.79
N PRO A 54 1.10 -9.20 9.90
CA PRO A 54 -0.23 -8.74 10.23
C PRO A 54 -0.74 -7.82 9.13
N ASP A 55 -2.06 -7.78 8.99
CA ASP A 55 -2.65 -6.74 8.17
C ASP A 55 -2.71 -5.42 8.95
N PHE A 56 -2.51 -4.32 8.24
CA PHE A 56 -2.60 -2.98 8.79
C PHE A 56 -3.12 -2.02 7.74
N ARG A 57 -3.68 -0.90 8.19
CA ARG A 57 -4.19 0.14 7.31
C ARG A 57 -3.13 1.21 7.13
N VAL A 58 -2.71 1.43 5.88
CA VAL A 58 -1.64 2.41 5.57
C VAL A 58 -1.99 3.81 6.07
N TYR A 59 -3.26 4.21 6.00
CA TYR A 59 -3.75 5.50 6.49
C TYR A 59 -3.82 5.62 8.02
N GLU A 60 -3.65 4.53 8.77
CA GLU A 60 -3.56 4.53 10.24
C GLU A 60 -2.09 4.64 10.72
N LEU A 61 -1.11 4.51 9.80
CA LEU A 61 0.29 4.76 10.13
C LEU A 61 0.52 6.23 10.49
N SER A 62 1.48 6.49 11.37
CA SER A 62 1.89 7.87 11.67
C SER A 62 2.34 8.60 10.40
N GLU A 63 2.05 9.91 10.31
CA GLU A 63 2.47 10.73 9.16
C GLU A 63 3.98 10.63 8.92
N GLN A 64 4.78 10.63 9.99
CA GLN A 64 6.22 10.48 9.92
C GLN A 64 6.64 9.14 9.30
N THR A 65 5.97 8.04 9.66
CA THR A 65 6.20 6.72 9.06
C THR A 65 5.85 6.72 7.58
N GLN A 66 4.69 7.27 7.21
CA GLN A 66 4.26 7.35 5.81
C GLN A 66 5.27 8.16 4.97
N ILE A 67 5.72 9.31 5.47
CA ILE A 67 6.73 10.15 4.81
C ILE A 67 8.06 9.40 4.66
N SER A 68 8.52 8.70 5.69
CA SER A 68 9.77 7.92 5.65
C SER A 68 9.71 6.83 4.58
N LEU A 69 8.60 6.09 4.50
CA LEU A 69 8.39 5.04 3.51
C LEU A 69 8.33 5.61 2.08
N LEU A 70 7.60 6.70 1.86
CA LEU A 70 7.52 7.38 0.57
C LEU A 70 8.90 7.88 0.11
N ARG A 71 9.68 8.48 1.01
CA ARG A 71 11.05 8.95 0.72
C ARG A 71 12.01 7.81 0.39
N ALA A 72 11.77 6.61 0.93
CA ALA A 72 12.52 5.41 0.57
C ALA A 72 12.10 4.81 -0.78
N GLY A 73 11.05 5.33 -1.42
CA GLY A 73 10.55 4.86 -2.72
C GLY A 73 9.57 3.69 -2.64
N ILE A 74 9.02 3.43 -1.45
CA ILE A 74 7.94 2.45 -1.26
C ILE A 74 6.67 2.98 -1.94
N ASP A 75 6.04 2.16 -2.76
CA ASP A 75 4.73 2.44 -3.32
C ASP A 75 3.64 2.17 -2.26
N LEU A 76 3.31 3.20 -1.47
CA LEU A 76 2.25 3.10 -0.45
C LEU A 76 0.87 2.79 -1.05
N PHE A 77 0.63 3.15 -2.31
CA PHE A 77 -0.62 2.80 -2.98
C PHE A 77 -0.69 1.29 -3.23
N TYR A 78 0.42 0.70 -3.69
CA TYR A 78 0.54 -0.76 -3.80
C TYR A 78 0.45 -1.45 -2.43
N VAL A 79 1.12 -0.94 -1.40
CA VAL A 79 1.04 -1.53 -0.04
C VAL A 79 -0.41 -1.56 0.46
N MET A 80 -1.18 -0.52 0.18
CA MET A 80 -2.59 -0.43 0.55
C MET A 80 -3.51 -1.32 -0.31
N THR A 81 -3.31 -1.33 -1.62
CA THR A 81 -4.31 -1.86 -2.58
C THR A 81 -3.91 -3.15 -3.27
N GLY A 82 -2.62 -3.50 -3.28
CA GLY A 82 -2.07 -4.62 -4.05
C GLY A 82 -1.98 -4.32 -5.55
N GLU A 83 -2.29 -3.08 -5.95
CA GLU A 83 -2.22 -2.58 -7.32
C GLU A 83 -1.11 -1.54 -7.44
N SER A 84 -0.32 -1.62 -8.50
CA SER A 84 0.75 -0.64 -8.71
C SER A 84 0.17 0.75 -8.98
N ARG A 85 0.86 1.80 -8.48
CA ARG A 85 0.54 3.19 -8.84
C ARG A 85 0.66 3.48 -10.35
N ASP A 86 1.42 2.67 -11.08
CA ASP A 86 1.66 2.81 -12.52
C ASP A 86 0.54 2.13 -13.35
N SER A 87 -0.40 1.47 -12.69
CA SER A 87 -1.57 0.87 -13.34
C SER A 87 -2.57 1.92 -13.85
N SER A 88 -3.45 1.50 -14.76
CA SER A 88 -4.50 2.37 -15.31
C SER A 88 -5.39 2.95 -14.21
N ASP A 89 -5.90 4.17 -14.40
CA ASP A 89 -6.76 4.84 -13.42
C ASP A 89 -7.99 4.01 -13.04
N ALA A 90 -8.59 3.29 -14.00
CA ALA A 90 -9.71 2.40 -13.72
C ALA A 90 -9.35 1.26 -12.74
N LEU A 91 -8.17 0.66 -12.90
CA LEU A 91 -7.69 -0.38 -11.99
C LEU A 91 -7.33 0.18 -10.62
N LYS A 92 -6.67 1.35 -10.58
CA LYS A 92 -6.35 2.03 -9.31
C LYS A 92 -7.62 2.36 -8.53
N TRP A 93 -8.64 2.93 -9.17
CA TRP A 93 -9.92 3.20 -8.52
C TRP A 93 -10.62 1.94 -8.03
N HIS A 94 -10.59 0.86 -8.82
CA HIS A 94 -11.19 -0.40 -8.41
C HIS A 94 -10.47 -1.01 -7.19
N ALA A 95 -9.14 -1.02 -7.22
CA ALA A 95 -8.33 -1.55 -6.13
C ALA A 95 -8.44 -0.70 -4.86
N PHE A 96 -8.50 0.63 -4.99
CA PHE A 96 -8.75 1.53 -3.87
C PHE A 96 -10.11 1.26 -3.21
N ASN A 97 -11.18 1.21 -4.00
CA ASN A 97 -12.54 0.95 -3.50
C ASN A 97 -12.63 -0.44 -2.84
N TYR A 98 -11.94 -1.44 -3.39
CA TYR A 98 -11.84 -2.77 -2.78
C TYR A 98 -11.12 -2.71 -1.42
N ALA A 99 -9.97 -2.02 -1.34
CA ALA A 99 -9.15 -1.92 -0.14
C ALA A 99 -9.82 -1.19 1.04
N ILE A 100 -10.84 -0.37 0.78
CA ILE A 100 -11.61 0.33 1.82
C ILE A 100 -13.01 -0.28 2.05
N SER A 101 -13.36 -1.35 1.34
CA SER A 101 -14.74 -1.87 1.29
C SER A 101 -15.24 -2.45 2.61
N ASP A 102 -14.33 -2.86 3.50
CA ASP A 102 -14.60 -3.39 4.83
C ASP A 102 -14.79 -2.29 5.90
N LEU A 103 -14.51 -1.03 5.56
CA LEU A 103 -14.63 0.09 6.48
C LEU A 103 -16.07 0.56 6.63
N SER A 104 -16.35 1.30 7.73
CA SER A 104 -17.65 1.95 7.87
C SER A 104 -17.86 3.00 6.77
N PRO A 105 -19.11 3.28 6.36
CA PRO A 105 -19.40 4.26 5.30
C PRO A 105 -18.78 5.64 5.55
N GLU A 106 -18.74 6.08 6.81
CA GLU A 106 -18.15 7.37 7.21
C GLU A 106 -16.65 7.38 6.94
N LYS A 107 -15.96 6.28 7.27
CA LYS A 107 -14.52 6.15 7.05
C LYS A 107 -14.17 6.01 5.57
N GLN A 108 -15.00 5.30 4.81
CA GLN A 108 -14.88 5.25 3.34
C GLN A 108 -14.98 6.66 2.74
N GLN A 109 -15.96 7.45 3.19
CA GLN A 109 -16.17 8.82 2.71
C GLN A 109 -14.99 9.73 3.05
N GLU A 110 -14.45 9.67 4.27
CA GLU A 110 -13.27 10.41 4.69
C GLU A 110 -12.07 10.13 3.77
N LEU A 111 -11.78 8.84 3.51
CA LEU A 111 -10.66 8.44 2.66
C LEU A 111 -10.88 8.82 1.19
N LEU A 112 -12.11 8.73 0.69
CA LEU A 112 -12.47 9.17 -0.67
C LEU A 112 -12.29 10.69 -0.82
N GLN A 113 -12.60 11.49 0.20
CA GLN A 113 -12.36 12.93 0.20
C GLN A 113 -10.86 13.24 0.21
N MET A 114 -10.07 12.54 1.03
CA MET A 114 -8.62 12.70 1.04
C MET A 114 -7.96 12.43 -0.32
N VAL A 115 -8.44 11.43 -1.07
CA VAL A 115 -7.95 11.13 -2.43
C VAL A 115 -8.53 12.10 -3.46
N GLY A 116 -9.80 12.51 -3.30
CA GLY A 116 -10.50 13.42 -4.21
C GLY A 116 -10.02 14.88 -4.16
N ASP A 117 -9.52 15.33 -2.99
CA ASP A 117 -8.96 16.67 -2.78
C ASP A 117 -7.47 16.77 -3.12
N VAL A 118 -6.81 15.68 -3.54
CA VAL A 118 -5.47 15.76 -4.11
C VAL A 118 -5.57 16.58 -5.42
N PRO A 119 -4.93 17.76 -5.52
CA PRO A 119 -4.89 18.50 -6.76
C PRO A 119 -4.35 17.57 -7.85
N LYS A 120 -4.95 17.59 -9.04
CA LYS A 120 -4.58 16.79 -10.23
C LYS A 120 -3.15 17.06 -10.72
N GLY A 121 -2.15 16.80 -9.88
CA GLY A 121 -0.72 17.05 -10.09
C GLY A 121 0.13 15.78 -9.98
N PHE A 122 -0.49 14.61 -9.79
CA PHE A 122 0.16 13.31 -9.93
C PHE A 122 -0.05 12.67 -11.30
N ALA A 123 -0.64 13.40 -12.26
CA ALA A 123 -0.71 13.00 -13.66
C ALA A 123 0.39 13.75 -14.44
N HIS A 124 1.55 13.12 -14.58
CA HIS A 124 2.48 13.42 -15.67
C HIS A 124 2.48 12.26 -16.64
#